data_AF-A0A258H192-F1
#
_entry.id   AF-A0A258H192-F1
#
_cell.length_a   1.000
_cell.length_b   1.000
_cell.length_c   1.000
_cell.angle_alpha   90.00
_cell.angle_beta   90.00
_cell.angle_gamma   90.00
#
_symmetry.space_group_name_H-M   'P 1'
#
loop_
_entity.id
_entity.type
_entity.pdbx_description
1 polymer ?
#
loop_
_entity_poly.entity_id
_entity_poly.type
_entity_poly.pdbx_seq_one_letter_code
_entity_poly.pdbx_strand_id
1 'polypeptide(L)'
;MAYADIRIEAPEAFITKESSAADFYRIGLVYSEGLDVAVDLVSAHKFFNLAATRGHREAKMLRQEMAEMMSQPEVLKAQRAAREWMKKAN
;
A
#
# COMPACT_ATOMS: atom_id res chain seq x y z
N MET A 1 30.53 -5.00 11.71
CA MET A 1 30.05 -5.58 10.44
C MET A 1 28.63 -5.04 10.24
N ALA A 2 28.46 -4.07 9.34
CA ALA A 2 27.17 -3.48 9.03
C ALA A 2 26.47 -4.40 8.04
N TYR A 3 25.52 -5.22 8.52
CA TYR A 3 24.51 -5.79 7.64
C TYR A 3 23.67 -4.60 7.21
N ALA A 4 24.00 -4.02 6.05
CA ALA A 4 23.15 -3.05 5.40
C ALA A 4 21.81 -3.75 5.18
N ASP A 5 20.82 -3.37 5.97
CA ASP A 5 19.42 -3.72 5.79
C ASP A 5 19.11 -3.53 4.31
N ILE A 6 18.96 -4.63 3.57
CA ILE A 6 18.55 -4.59 2.17
C ILE A 6 17.08 -4.21 2.21
N ARG A 7 16.83 -2.90 2.36
CA ARG A 7 15.48 -2.35 2.28
C ARG A 7 15.02 -2.61 0.86
N ILE A 8 13.98 -3.42 0.69
CA ILE A 8 13.39 -3.68 -0.61
C ILE A 8 12.65 -2.39 -0.97
N GLU A 9 13.29 -1.48 -1.69
CA GLU A 9 12.77 -0.12 -1.93
C GLU A 9 11.41 -0.09 -2.67
N ALA A 10 10.97 -1.20 -3.27
CA ALA A 10 9.72 -1.28 -4.02
C ALA A 10 9.06 -2.69 -3.94
N PRO A 11 8.39 -3.06 -2.84
CA PRO A 11 7.68 -4.34 -2.72
C PRO A 11 6.55 -4.47 -3.76
N GLU A 12 6.06 -3.37 -4.33
CA GLU A 12 5.06 -3.38 -5.40
C GLU A 12 5.58 -3.84 -6.77
N ALA A 13 6.89 -4.01 -6.94
CA ALA A 13 7.48 -4.49 -8.19
C ALA A 13 7.04 -5.92 -8.55
N PHE A 14 6.56 -6.68 -7.57
CA PHE A 14 6.11 -8.07 -7.74
C PHE A 14 4.62 -8.20 -8.04
N ILE A 15 3.85 -7.10 -8.04
CA ILE A 15 2.40 -7.11 -8.30
C ILE A 15 2.07 -6.38 -9.61
N THR A 16 1.03 -6.85 -10.30
CA THR A 16 0.50 -6.23 -11.52
C THR A 16 -0.92 -5.73 -11.29
N LYS A 17 -1.52 -5.04 -12.27
CA LYS A 17 -2.91 -4.55 -12.14
C LYS A 17 -3.92 -5.70 -12.01
N GLU A 18 -3.56 -6.91 -12.45
CA GLU A 18 -4.36 -8.14 -12.39
C GLU A 18 -4.25 -8.84 -11.04
N SER A 19 -3.27 -8.47 -10.21
CA SER A 19 -3.05 -9.10 -8.90
C SER A 19 -4.32 -9.12 -8.05
N SER A 20 -4.37 -10.12 -7.16
CA SER A 20 -5.54 -10.38 -6.34
C SER A 20 -5.71 -9.33 -5.25
N ALA A 21 -6.91 -9.26 -4.67
CA ALA A 21 -7.15 -8.39 -3.52
C ALA A 21 -6.22 -8.71 -2.33
N ALA A 22 -5.84 -9.99 -2.17
CA ALA A 22 -4.92 -10.45 -1.12
C ALA A 22 -3.47 -10.00 -1.38
N ASP A 23 -3.05 -9.85 -2.64
CA ASP A 23 -1.70 -9.36 -2.97
C ASP A 23 -1.58 -7.87 -2.64
N PHE A 24 -2.57 -7.08 -3.03
CA PHE A 24 -2.64 -5.67 -2.65
C PHE A 24 -2.71 -5.49 -1.12
N TYR A 25 -3.45 -6.34 -0.42
CA TYR A 25 -3.51 -6.31 1.03
C TYR A 25 -2.15 -6.60 1.66
N ARG A 26 -1.43 -7.62 1.19
CA ARG A 26 -0.08 -7.96 1.68
C ARG A 26 0.91 -6.82 1.49
N ILE A 27 0.88 -6.14 0.34
CA ILE A 27 1.73 -4.96 0.11
C ILE A 27 1.34 -3.81 1.04
N GLY A 28 0.04 -3.61 1.30
CA GLY A 28 -0.44 -2.66 2.30
C GLY A 28 0.16 -2.92 3.69
N LEU A 29 0.18 -4.19 4.13
CA LEU A 29 0.78 -4.59 5.40
C LEU A 29 2.27 -4.31 5.47
N VAL A 30 3.01 -4.62 4.40
CA VAL A 30 4.46 -4.35 4.31
C VAL A 30 4.76 -2.88 4.58
N TYR A 31 3.99 -1.96 3.98
CA TYR A 31 4.15 -0.53 4.22
C TYR A 31 3.64 -0.04 5.57
N SER A 32 2.61 -0.66 6.14
CA SER A 32 2.10 -0.25 7.46
C SER A 32 3.01 -0.70 8.61
N GLU A 33 3.59 -1.89 8.48
CA GLU A 33 4.45 -2.50 9.51
C GLU A 33 5.93 -2.16 9.33
N GLY A 34 6.34 -1.73 8.13
CA GLY A 34 7.74 -1.47 7.82
C GLY A 34 8.57 -2.74 7.67
N LEU A 35 7.97 -3.81 7.12
CA LEU A 35 8.67 -5.07 6.86
C LEU A 35 9.60 -4.89 5.65
N ASP A 36 10.91 -4.81 5.90
CA ASP A 36 11.93 -4.55 4.87
C ASP A 36 11.78 -3.20 4.13
N VAL A 37 10.87 -2.33 4.57
CA VAL A 37 10.63 -0.97 4.05
C VAL A 37 10.49 0.04 5.19
N ALA A 38 10.63 1.34 4.89
CA ALA A 38 10.18 2.36 5.83
C ALA A 38 8.65 2.31 5.96
N VAL A 39 8.14 2.55 7.17
CA VAL A 39 6.70 2.73 7.37
C VAL A 39 6.23 3.91 6.51
N ASP A 40 5.25 3.66 5.66
CA ASP A 40 4.66 4.66 4.77
C ASP A 40 3.14 4.48 4.74
N LEU A 41 2.45 5.31 5.54
CA LEU A 41 0.99 5.28 5.65
C LEU A 41 0.30 5.65 4.33
N VAL A 42 0.93 6.47 3.49
CA VAL A 42 0.38 6.87 2.18
C VAL A 42 0.39 5.67 1.24
N SER A 43 1.50 4.92 1.21
CA SER A 43 1.62 3.70 0.41
C SER A 43 0.74 2.57 0.97
N ALA A 44 0.70 2.39 2.30
CA ALA A 44 -0.20 1.44 2.95
C ALA A 44 -1.68 1.72 2.58
N HIS A 45 -2.14 2.97 2.78
CA HIS A 45 -3.50 3.37 2.41
C HIS A 45 -3.77 3.16 0.91
N LYS A 46 -2.81 3.48 0.04
CA LYS A 46 -2.92 3.27 -1.42
C LYS A 46 -3.22 1.80 -1.74
N PHE A 47 -2.45 0.86 -1.21
CA PHE A 47 -2.60 -0.56 -1.52
C PHE A 47 -3.81 -1.20 -0.82
N PHE A 48 -4.12 -0.80 0.41
CA PHE A 48 -5.39 -1.19 1.06
C PHE A 48 -6.61 -0.68 0.30
N ASN A 49 -6.55 0.51 -0.29
CA ASN A 49 -7.62 1.01 -1.15
C ASN A 49 -7.82 0.12 -2.39
N LEU A 50 -6.75 -0.35 -3.02
CA LEU A 50 -6.82 -1.28 -4.17
C LEU A 50 -7.34 -2.67 -3.79
N ALA A 51 -6.98 -3.17 -2.62
CA ALA A 51 -7.53 -4.41 -2.09
C ALA A 51 -9.03 -4.27 -1.75
N ALA A 52 -9.42 -3.15 -1.13
CA ALA A 52 -10.80 -2.87 -0.74
C ALA A 52 -11.73 -2.72 -1.96
N THR A 53 -11.27 -2.09 -3.05
CA THR A 53 -12.06 -1.96 -4.29
C THR A 53 -12.33 -3.31 -4.96
N ARG A 54 -11.53 -4.34 -4.64
CA ARG A 54 -11.69 -5.73 -5.08
C ARG A 54 -12.44 -6.61 -4.07
N GLY A 55 -13.00 -6.02 -3.02
CA GLY A 55 -13.85 -6.73 -2.05
C GLY A 55 -13.13 -7.26 -0.80
N HIS A 56 -11.85 -6.94 -0.59
CA HIS A 56 -11.16 -7.34 0.64
C HIS A 56 -11.67 -6.55 1.85
N ARG A 57 -12.43 -7.23 2.73
CA ARG A 57 -13.10 -6.59 3.87
C ARG A 57 -12.11 -6.00 4.87
N GLU A 58 -11.06 -6.73 5.18
CA GLU A 58 -10.04 -6.27 6.14
C GLU A 58 -9.26 -5.06 5.63
N ALA A 59 -8.83 -5.07 4.36
CA ALA A 59 -8.22 -3.91 3.73
C ALA A 59 -9.11 -2.66 3.80
N LYS A 60 -10.45 -2.80 3.75
CA LYS A 60 -11.35 -1.66 3.92
C LYS A 60 -11.24 -1.04 5.32
N MET A 61 -11.08 -1.87 6.36
CA MET A 61 -10.89 -1.42 7.75
C MET A 61 -9.52 -0.77 7.91
N LEU A 62 -8.45 -1.45 7.49
CA LEU A 62 -7.09 -0.91 7.56
C LEU A 62 -6.92 0.38 6.75
N ARG A 63 -7.56 0.50 5.58
CA ARG A 63 -7.59 1.77 4.82
C ARG A 63 -8.19 2.92 5.64
N GLN A 64 -9.24 2.64 6.41
CA GLN A 64 -9.88 3.65 7.26
C GLN A 64 -8.97 4.03 8.42
N GLU A 65 -8.36 3.05 9.09
CA GLU A 65 -7.39 3.28 10.18
C GLU A 65 -6.18 4.09 9.70
N MET A 66 -5.62 3.75 8.54
CA MET A 66 -4.51 4.53 7.96
C MET A 66 -4.95 5.97 7.66
N ALA A 67 -6.18 6.18 7.18
CA ALA A 67 -6.70 7.52 6.91
C ALA A 67 -6.87 8.37 8.17
N GLU A 68 -7.15 7.75 9.32
CA GLU A 68 -7.29 8.43 10.61
C GLU A 68 -5.93 8.88 11.18
N MET A 69 -4.84 8.20 10.80
CA MET A 69 -3.47 8.57 11.19
C MET A 69 -2.80 9.56 10.22
N MET A 70 -3.47 9.94 9.14
CA MET A 70 -2.94 10.82 8.10
C MET A 70 -3.69 12.16 8.05
N SER A 71 -3.03 13.18 7.51
CA SER A 71 -3.69 14.43 7.16
C SER A 71 -4.58 14.27 5.92
N GLN A 72 -5.58 15.14 5.76
CA GLN A 72 -6.44 15.14 4.58
C GLN A 72 -5.67 15.23 3.24
N PRO A 73 -4.62 16.07 3.10
CA PRO A 73 -3.78 16.07 1.89
C PRO A 73 -3.08 14.74 1.62
N GLU A 74 -2.63 14.03 2.65
CA GLU A 74 -1.99 12.71 2.51
C GLU A 74 -2.98 11.64 2.08
N VAL A 75 -4.20 11.64 2.61
CA VAL A 75 -5.28 10.77 2.16
C VAL A 75 -5.58 11.01 0.67
N LEU A 76 -5.68 12.27 0.25
CA LEU A 76 -5.91 12.61 -1.16
C LEU A 76 -4.76 12.17 -2.05
N LYS A 77 -3.51 12.34 -1.59
CA LYS A 77 -2.31 11.85 -2.27
C LYS A 77 -2.35 10.34 -2.44
N ALA A 78 -2.66 9.58 -1.38
CA ALA A 78 -2.74 8.13 -1.42
C ALA A 78 -3.81 7.63 -2.41
N GLN A 79 -5.00 8.22 -2.38
CA GLN A 79 -6.09 7.88 -3.31
C GLN A 79 -5.72 8.19 -4.76
N ARG A 80 -5.07 9.33 -5.01
CA ARG A 80 -4.60 9.70 -6.35
C ARG A 80 -3.51 8.74 -6.83
N ALA A 81 -2.56 8.41 -5.96
CA ALA A 81 -1.50 7.44 -6.25
C ALA A 81 -2.07 6.05 -6.58
N ALA A 82 -3.13 5.60 -5.90
CA ALA A 82 -3.79 4.33 -6.21
C ALA A 82 -4.37 4.31 -7.63
N ARG A 83 -5.06 5.40 -8.01
CA ARG A 83 -5.63 5.54 -9.37
C ARG A 83 -4.54 5.58 -10.43
N GLU A 84 -3.48 6.37 -10.21
CA GLU A 84 -2.39 6.48 -11.17
C GLU A 84 -1.58 5.20 -11.29
N TRP A 85 -1.41 4.46 -10.19
CA TRP A 85 -0.75 3.15 -10.22
C TRP A 85 -1.54 2.15 -11.08
N MET A 86 -2.87 2.08 -10.94
CA MET A 86 -3.70 1.20 -11.77
C MET A 86 -3.66 1.55 -13.27
N LYS A 87 -3.38 2.80 -13.64
CA LYS A 87 -3.20 3.21 -15.04
C LYS A 87 -1.83 2.83 -15.60
N LYS A 88 -0.80 2.78 -14.75
CA LYS A 88 0.59 2.53 -15.14
C LYS A 88 1.00 1.06 -15.05
N ALA A 89 0.41 0.31 -14.13
CA ALA A 89 0.66 -1.12 -13.98
C ALA A 89 0.18 -1.83 -15.26
N ASN A 90 1.12 -2.39 -16.02
CA ASN A 90 0.87 -3.01 -17.31
C ASN A 90 0.94 -4.53 -17.24
#